data_AF-A0A377LW48-F1
#
_entry.id   AF-A0A377LW48-F1
#
_cell.length_a   1.000
_cell.length_b   1.000
_cell.length_c   1.000
_cell.angle_alpha   90.00
_cell.angle_beta   90.00
_cell.angle_gamma   90.00
#
_symmetry.space_group_name_H-M   'P 1'
#
loop_
_entity.id
_entity.type
_entity.pdbx_description
1 polymer ?
#
loop_
_entity_poly.entity_id
_entity_poly.type
_entity_poly.pdbx_seq_one_letter_code
_entity_poly.pdbx_strand_id
1 'polypeptide(L)'
;MHSISNALERLRTQLAQALPATPGLRHVDVSFPLNDAFDPLAWLGAQCLFPQFYWQQRNVMKSWLRWAPSSIFPLWLRLRSFYSNSL
;
A
#
# COMPACT_ATOMS: atom_id res chain seq x y z
N MET A 1 0.92 -18.18 -0.74
CA MET A 1 0.35 -18.01 -2.10
C MET A 1 -1.18 -18.05 -2.14
N HIS A 2 -1.88 -18.86 -1.35
CA HIS A 2 -3.35 -18.97 -1.42
C HIS A 2 -4.10 -17.66 -1.11
N SER A 3 -3.58 -16.82 -0.21
CA SER A 3 -4.24 -15.56 0.19
C SER A 3 -4.39 -14.55 -0.96
N ILE A 4 -3.39 -14.42 -1.84
CA ILE A 4 -3.45 -13.47 -2.96
C ILE A 4 -4.32 -14.00 -4.11
N SER A 5 -4.28 -15.30 -4.39
CA SER A 5 -5.18 -15.94 -5.35
C SER A 5 -6.65 -15.76 -4.95
N ASN A 6 -6.97 -15.95 -3.67
CA ASN A 6 -8.32 -15.71 -3.15
C ASN A 6 -8.73 -14.23 -3.25
N ALA A 7 -7.79 -13.29 -3.04
CA ALA A 7 -8.06 -11.87 -3.22
C ALA A 7 -8.33 -11.52 -4.69
N LEU A 8 -7.57 -12.10 -5.61
CA LEU A 8 -7.77 -11.93 -7.06
C LEU A 8 -9.12 -12.50 -7.52
N GLU A 9 -9.54 -13.66 -7.03
CA GLU A 9 -10.87 -14.21 -7.35
C GLU A 9 -12.01 -13.31 -6.83
N ARG A 10 -11.86 -12.76 -5.62
CA ARG A 10 -12.83 -11.79 -5.08
C ARG A 10 -12.88 -10.52 -5.92
N LEU A 11 -11.72 -10.00 -6.33
CA LEU A 11 -11.63 -8.82 -7.20
C LEU A 11 -12.29 -9.11 -8.56
N ARG A 12 -12.02 -10.27 -9.16
CA ARG A 12 -12.64 -10.71 -10.41
C ARG A 12 -14.16 -10.80 -10.28
N THR A 13 -14.64 -11.36 -9.17
CA THR A 13 -16.08 -11.47 -8.89
C THR A 13 -16.74 -10.09 -8.77
N GLN A 14 -16.09 -9.13 -8.11
CA GLN A 14 -16.58 -7.76 -8.01
C GLN A 14 -16.59 -7.03 -9.36
N LEU A 15 -15.55 -7.22 -10.20
CA LEU A 15 -15.52 -6.68 -11.56
C LEU A 15 -16.55 -7.30 -12.49
N ALA A 16 -16.96 -8.55 -12.24
CA ALA A 16 -18.00 -9.23 -12.99
C ALA A 16 -19.44 -8.77 -12.63
N GLN A 17 -19.61 -8.01 -11.54
CA GLN A 17 -20.90 -7.40 -11.21
C GLN A 17 -21.25 -6.31 -12.24
N ALA A 18 -22.56 -6.06 -12.42
CA ALA A 18 -23.03 -5.09 -13.39
C ALA A 18 -22.47 -3.69 -13.10
N LEU A 19 -21.53 -3.25 -13.95
CA LEU A 19 -21.03 -1.88 -13.95
C LEU A 19 -22.04 -1.02 -14.72
N PRO A 20 -22.61 0.04 -14.12
CA PRO A 20 -23.48 0.94 -14.87
C PRO A 20 -22.72 1.53 -16.06
N ALA A 21 -23.39 1.59 -17.21
CA ALA A 21 -22.86 2.08 -18.48
C ALA A 21 -22.70 3.62 -18.52
N THR A 22 -22.47 4.23 -17.36
CA THR A 22 -22.19 5.66 -17.22
C THR A 22 -20.69 5.88 -17.05
N PRO A 23 -20.13 6.95 -17.65
CA PRO A 23 -18.73 7.30 -17.43
C PRO A 23 -18.51 7.65 -15.94
N GLY A 24 -17.42 7.15 -15.36
CA GLY A 24 -17.08 7.41 -13.97
C GLY A 24 -15.84 6.65 -13.50
N LEU A 25 -15.39 6.94 -12.28
CA LEU A 25 -14.29 6.27 -11.59
C LEU A 25 -14.86 5.39 -10.47
N ARG A 26 -14.38 4.16 -10.34
CA ARG A 26 -14.69 3.29 -9.20
C ARG A 26 -13.43 2.74 -8.58
N HIS A 27 -13.41 2.77 -7.26
CA HIS A 27 -12.36 2.13 -6.46
C HIS A 27 -12.88 0.79 -5.96
N VAL A 28 -12.08 -0.26 -6.15
CA VAL A 28 -12.43 -1.62 -5.74
C VAL A 28 -11.29 -2.13 -4.87
N ASP A 29 -11.53 -2.14 -3.56
CA ASP A 29 -10.56 -2.57 -2.56
C ASP A 29 -10.87 -3.99 -2.10
N VAL A 30 -9.86 -4.86 -2.14
CA VAL A 30 -9.94 -6.22 -1.58
C VAL A 30 -8.90 -6.36 -0.49
N SER A 31 -9.38 -6.43 0.76
CA SER A 31 -8.53 -6.74 1.90
C SER A 31 -8.04 -8.19 1.80
N PHE A 32 -6.71 -8.36 1.85
CA PHE A 32 -6.09 -9.68 1.99
C PHE A 32 -5.25 -9.73 3.27
N PRO A 33 -5.35 -10.81 4.06
CA PRO A 33 -4.49 -10.97 5.22
C PRO A 33 -3.05 -11.22 4.73
N LEU A 34 -2.16 -10.29 5.06
CA LEU A 34 -0.72 -10.51 5.01
C LEU A 34 -0.38 -11.57 6.05
N ASN A 35 -0.45 -12.83 5.64
CA ASN A 35 0.13 -13.90 6.43
C ASN A 35 1.66 -13.72 6.39
N ASP A 36 2.36 -13.94 7.49
CA ASP A 36 3.81 -13.66 7.63
C ASP A 36 4.68 -14.38 6.57
N ALA A 37 4.12 -15.38 5.88
CA ALA A 37 4.75 -16.13 4.79
C ALA A 37 4.51 -15.53 3.38
N PHE A 38 3.96 -14.32 3.24
CA PHE A 38 3.78 -13.68 1.93
C PHE A 38 4.96 -12.77 1.59
N ASP A 39 5.76 -13.21 0.63
CA ASP A 39 6.86 -12.42 0.05
C ASP A 39 6.37 -11.63 -1.20
N PRO A 40 6.04 -10.33 -1.06
CA PRO A 40 5.54 -9.52 -2.18
C PRO A 40 6.54 -9.40 -3.33
N LEU A 41 7.85 -9.39 -3.03
CA LEU A 41 8.90 -9.33 -4.05
C LEU A 41 8.97 -10.61 -4.88
N ALA A 42 8.90 -11.78 -4.24
CA ALA A 42 8.90 -13.07 -4.93
C ALA A 42 7.65 -13.25 -5.80
N TRP A 43 6.50 -12.77 -5.32
CA TRP A 43 5.26 -12.78 -6.10
C TRP A 43 5.32 -11.85 -7.32
N LEU A 44 5.91 -10.65 -7.17
CA LEU A 44 6.08 -9.70 -8.28
C LEU A 44 7.01 -10.28 -9.36
N GLY A 45 8.16 -10.83 -8.95
CA GLY A 45 9.14 -11.43 -9.87
C GLY A 45 8.65 -12.68 -10.60
N ALA A 46 7.59 -13.33 -10.11
CA ALA A 46 6.94 -14.45 -10.80
C ALA A 46 5.99 -13.99 -11.94
N GLN A 47 5.66 -12.70 -12.05
CA GLN A 47 4.77 -12.20 -13.09
C GLN A 47 5.52 -12.02 -14.42
N CYS A 48 4.87 -12.34 -15.54
CA CYS A 48 5.43 -12.12 -16.89
C CYS A 48 5.07 -10.75 -17.49
N LEU A 49 4.29 -9.94 -16.76
CA LEU A 49 3.83 -8.62 -17.20
C LEU A 49 4.82 -7.55 -16.75
N PHE A 50 5.17 -6.64 -17.67
CA PHE A 50 6.07 -5.52 -17.44
C PHE A 50 5.41 -4.21 -17.88
N PRO A 51 5.72 -3.06 -17.24
CA PRO A 51 6.74 -2.83 -16.20
C PRO A 51 6.30 -3.23 -14.78
N GLN A 52 7.24 -3.67 -13.95
CA GLN A 52 7.02 -4.02 -12.55
C GLN A 52 7.67 -2.98 -11.62
N PHE A 53 6.92 -2.52 -10.62
CA PHE A 53 7.41 -1.55 -9.63
C PHE A 53 7.30 -2.13 -8.23
N TYR A 54 8.42 -2.21 -7.52
CA TYR A 54 8.49 -2.64 -6.13
C TYR A 54 9.02 -1.50 -5.27
N TRP A 55 8.27 -1.14 -4.23
CA TRP A 55 8.68 -0.15 -3.24
C TRP A 55 8.45 -0.70 -1.83
N GLN A 56 9.51 -0.70 -1.02
CA GLN A 56 9.44 -1.08 0.39
C GLN A 56 9.91 0.09 1.24
N GLN A 57 9.01 0.61 2.07
CA GLN A 57 9.34 1.70 2.98
C GLN A 57 10.34 1.20 4.03
N ARG A 58 11.47 1.91 4.17
CA ARG A 58 12.41 1.65 5.26
C ARG A 58 11.75 2.07 6.57
N ASN A 59 11.48 1.12 7.46
CA ASN A 59 10.99 1.37 8.82
C ASN A 59 12.11 1.93 9.72
N VAL A 60 12.75 3.03 9.32
CA VAL A 60 13.79 3.66 10.14
C VAL A 60 13.16 4.48 11.28
N MET A 61 11.92 4.94 11.11
CA MET A 61 11.31 5.92 12.01
C MET A 61 10.87 5.36 13.38
N LYS A 62 10.60 4.05 13.49
CA LYS A 62 10.25 3.45 14.80
C LYS A 62 11.47 3.31 15.72
N SER A 63 12.69 3.24 15.17
CA SER A 63 13.93 3.16 15.95
C SER A 63 14.43 4.56 16.36
N TRP A 64 14.32 5.56 15.47
CA TRP A 64 14.75 6.93 15.77
C TRP A 64 13.93 7.62 16.86
N LEU A 65 12.64 7.30 17.01
CA LEU A 65 11.82 7.83 18.11
C LEU A 65 12.29 7.39 19.50
N ARG A 66 13.12 6.35 19.61
CA ARG A 66 13.72 5.92 20.89
C ARG A 66 15.03 6.66 21.23
N TRP A 67 15.66 7.32 20.25
CA TRP A 67 16.98 7.94 20.39
C TRP A 67 17.05 9.42 19.98
N ALA A 68 15.93 10.02 19.57
CA ALA A 68 15.93 11.44 19.22
C ALA A 68 16.06 12.31 20.49
N PRO A 69 17.06 13.20 20.56
CA PRO A 69 17.10 14.25 21.56
C PRO A 69 15.85 15.14 21.45
N SER A 70 15.35 15.63 22.59
CA SER A 70 14.14 16.46 22.72
C SER A 70 14.10 17.72 21.83
N SER A 71 15.22 18.09 21.21
CA SER A 71 15.36 19.22 20.30
C SER A 71 14.83 18.98 18.87
N ILE A 72 14.56 17.73 18.47
CA ILE A 72 14.10 17.38 17.10
C ILE A 72 12.55 17.45 16.98
N PHE A 73 11.83 17.43 18.09
CA PHE A 73 10.37 17.45 18.14
C PHE A 73 9.72 18.69 17.47
N PRO A 74 10.18 19.94 17.68
CA PRO A 74 9.56 21.12 17.06
C PRO A 74 9.79 21.22 15.55
N LEU A 75 10.86 20.63 15.01
CA LEU A 75 11.14 20.62 13.57
C LEU A 75 10.17 19.68 12.82
N TRP A 76 9.79 18.56 13.44
CA TRP A 76 8.85 17.59 12.88
C TRP A 76 7.41 18.12 12.83
N LEU A 77 6.96 18.87 13.84
CA LEU A 77 5.64 19.53 13.81
C LEU A 77 5.56 20.54 12.65
N ARG A 78 6.66 21.25 12.37
CA ARG A 78 6.73 22.25 11.30
C ARG A 78 6.65 21.64 9.90
N LEU A 79 7.27 20.47 9.70
CA LEU A 79 7.19 19.74 8.42
C LEU A 79 5.81 19.11 8.18
N ARG A 80 5.14 18.63 9.23
CA ARG A 80 3.77 18.10 9.13
C ARG A 80 2.75 19.20 8.77
N SER A 81 2.93 20.41 9.30
CA SER A 81 2.10 21.57 8.93
C SER A 81 2.27 21.98 7.46
N PHE A 82 3.48 21.84 6.91
CA PHE A 82 3.75 22.16 5.51
C PHE A 82 3.08 21.18 4.53
N TYR A 83 3.10 19.88 4.83
CA TYR A 83 2.47 18.86 3.97
C TYR A 83 0.94 18.83 4.07
N SER A 84 0.36 19.27 5.19
CA SER A 84 -1.10 19.27 5.38
C SER A 84 -1.82 20.44 4.70
N ASN A 85 -1.12 21.51 4.34
CA ASN A 85 -1.71 22.71 3.73
C ASN A 85 -1.56 22.78 2.20
N SER A 86 -1.08 21.70 1.56
CA SER A 86 -0.90 21.63 0.10
C SER A 86 -1.89 20.67 -0.60
N LEU A 87 -2.99 20.32 0.07
CA LEU A 87 -4.16 19.62 -0.47
C LEU A 87 -5.41 20.46 -0.25
#